data_AF-A0A0N4URU2-F1
#
_entry.id   AF-A0A0N4URU2-F1
#
_cell.length_a   1.000
_cell.length_b   1.000
_cell.length_c   1.000
_cell.angle_alpha   90.00
_cell.angle_beta   90.00
_cell.angle_gamma   90.00
#
_symmetry.space_group_name_H-M   'P 1'
#
loop_
_entity.id
_entity.type
_entity.pdbx_description
1 polymer ?
#
loop_
_entity_poly.entity_id
_entity_poly.type
_entity_poly.pdbx_seq_one_letter_code
_entity_poly.pdbx_strand_id
1 'polypeptide(L)'
;MFFAIFILFHQPVDCGGVNIVQCSNGAEAPRPSLPADYCRDLDSAACSVIFPWTQEIIDSMLNPEAAYQIPEACEQPSYAALSIRQCPRSCTKCCLTKQFNCSNGQLFIKTQKEFHL
;
A
#
# COMPACT_ATOMS: atom_id res chain seq x y z
N MET A 1 -16.39 1.92 41.09
CA MET A 1 -17.25 1.67 39.91
C MET A 1 -16.83 2.62 38.80
N PHE A 2 -15.94 2.18 37.92
CA PHE A 2 -15.73 2.83 36.62
C PHE A 2 -15.55 1.70 35.62
N PHE A 3 -16.67 1.10 35.20
CA PHE A 3 -16.70 0.29 33.99
C PHE A 3 -16.61 1.27 32.84
N ALA A 4 -15.39 1.67 32.48
CA ALA A 4 -15.16 2.40 31.25
C ALA A 4 -15.42 1.42 30.11
N ILE A 5 -16.66 1.44 29.64
CA ILE A 5 -17.12 0.76 28.45
C ILE A 5 -16.29 1.34 27.29
N PHE A 6 -15.13 0.71 27.02
CA PHE A 6 -14.44 0.83 25.74
C PHE A 6 -15.33 0.13 24.72
N ILE A 7 -16.43 0.80 24.31
CA ILE A 7 -16.99 0.54 22.99
C ILE A 7 -15.90 1.04 22.06
N LEU A 8 -14.98 0.12 21.74
CA LEU A 8 -14.24 0.14 20.51
C LEU A 8 -15.33 0.25 19.44
N PHE A 9 -15.59 1.48 19.05
CA PHE A 9 -16.11 1.80 17.73
C PHE A 9 -15.11 1.20 16.75
N HIS A 10 -15.22 -0.12 16.53
CA HIS A 10 -14.85 -0.72 15.28
C HIS A 10 -15.83 -0.11 14.29
N GLN A 11 -15.50 1.11 13.85
CA GLN A 11 -16.03 1.61 12.60
C GLN A 11 -15.76 0.49 11.61
N PRO A 12 -16.80 -0.08 10.96
CA PRO A 12 -16.58 -1.03 9.90
C PRO A 12 -15.56 -0.35 8.99
N VAL A 13 -14.37 -0.94 8.88
CA VAL A 13 -13.37 -0.41 7.97
C VAL A 13 -14.06 -0.53 6.62
N ASP A 14 -14.41 0.59 6.00
CA ASP A 14 -14.98 0.54 4.67
C ASP A 14 -13.91 -0.14 3.80
N CYS A 15 -14.23 -1.35 3.33
CA CYS A 15 -13.32 -2.20 2.55
C CYS A 15 -13.23 -1.70 1.10
N GLY A 16 -13.27 -0.39 0.89
CA GLY A 16 -13.16 0.24 -0.41
C GLY A 16 -11.72 0.20 -0.94
N GLY A 17 -11.61 0.29 -2.27
CA GLY A 17 -10.35 0.62 -2.92
C GLY A 17 -10.11 2.12 -2.90
N VAL A 18 -8.93 2.55 -2.49
CA VAL A 18 -8.46 3.93 -2.67
C VAL A 18 -7.30 3.97 -3.64
N ASN A 19 -7.21 5.06 -4.41
CA ASN A 19 -6.07 5.27 -5.31
C ASN A 19 -4.77 5.30 -4.50
N ILE A 20 -3.73 4.63 -5.01
CA ILE A 20 -2.42 4.63 -4.38
C ILE A 20 -1.87 6.07 -4.31
N VAL A 21 -1.59 6.55 -3.10
CA VAL A 21 -0.99 7.88 -2.87
C VAL A 21 0.49 7.71 -2.57
N GLN A 22 0.80 6.86 -1.59
CA GLN A 22 2.18 6.56 -1.23
C GLN A 22 2.80 5.61 -2.25
N CYS A 23 4.03 5.86 -2.68
CA CYS A 23 4.70 5.11 -3.76
C CYS A 23 4.12 5.30 -5.17
N SER A 24 3.19 6.22 -5.39
CA SER A 24 2.68 6.53 -6.72
C SER A 24 3.77 7.13 -7.62
N ASN A 25 3.75 6.78 -8.92
CA ASN A 25 4.62 7.33 -9.95
C ASN A 25 4.23 8.75 -10.42
N GLY A 26 3.11 9.30 -9.94
CA GLY A 26 2.65 10.64 -10.30
C GLY A 26 2.08 10.78 -11.72
N ALA A 27 1.77 9.66 -12.39
CA ALA A 27 1.07 9.66 -13.67
C ALA A 27 -0.42 10.05 -13.52
N GLU A 28 -1.09 10.35 -14.64
CA GLU A 28 -2.53 10.66 -14.69
C GLU A 28 -3.38 9.52 -14.09
N ALA A 29 -3.00 8.27 -14.38
CA ALA A 29 -3.45 7.08 -13.67
C ALA A 29 -2.36 6.66 -12.66
N PRO A 30 -2.49 7.00 -11.36
CA PRO A 30 -1.44 6.74 -10.38
C PRO A 30 -1.20 5.24 -10.24
N ARG A 31 0.06 4.84 -10.42
CA ARG A 31 0.52 3.45 -10.35
C ARG A 31 1.71 3.33 -9.41
N PRO A 32 1.94 2.16 -8.80
CA PRO A 32 3.13 1.92 -8.00
C PRO A 32 4.41 2.17 -8.80
N SER A 33 5.28 3.02 -8.27
CA SER A 33 6.63 3.25 -8.80
C SER A 33 7.50 1.98 -8.77
N LEU A 34 7.24 1.11 -7.79
CA LEU A 34 7.86 -0.21 -7.67
C LEU A 34 6.78 -1.30 -7.69
N PRO A 35 6.95 -2.36 -8.48
CA PRO A 35 6.01 -3.49 -8.46
C PRO A 35 5.93 -4.14 -7.08
N ALA A 36 4.74 -4.58 -6.67
CA ALA A 36 4.51 -5.17 -5.35
C ALA A 36 5.37 -6.44 -5.11
N ASP A 37 5.74 -7.17 -6.17
CA ASP A 37 6.55 -8.38 -6.08
C ASP A 37 8.02 -8.13 -5.69
N TYR A 38 8.46 -6.87 -5.64
CA TYR A 38 9.82 -6.51 -5.23
C TYR A 38 10.04 -6.60 -3.72
N CYS A 39 8.96 -6.63 -2.95
CA CYS A 39 9.01 -6.89 -1.53
C CYS A 39 8.11 -8.07 -1.16
N ARG A 40 8.22 -8.52 0.09
CA ARG A 40 7.47 -9.67 0.61
C ARG A 40 6.78 -9.25 1.89
N ASP A 41 5.55 -9.75 2.04
CA ASP A 41 4.89 -9.71 3.33
C ASP A 41 5.59 -10.66 4.29
N LEU A 42 5.71 -10.25 5.55
CA LEU A 42 6.29 -11.05 6.61
C LEU A 42 5.39 -12.25 6.94
N ASP A 43 4.08 -12.01 7.00
CA ASP A 43 3.05 -13.03 7.15
C ASP A 43 1.94 -12.75 6.13
N SER A 44 2.02 -13.39 4.96
CA SER A 44 1.04 -13.20 3.89
C SER A 44 -0.38 -13.60 4.31
N ALA A 45 -0.53 -14.57 5.21
CA ALA A 45 -1.86 -15.00 5.67
C ALA A 45 -2.49 -13.90 6.53
N ALA A 46 -1.75 -13.39 7.53
CA ALA A 46 -2.23 -12.27 8.35
C ALA A 46 -2.50 -11.02 7.52
N CYS A 47 -1.60 -10.66 6.60
CA CYS A 47 -1.75 -9.49 5.74
C CYS A 47 -3.00 -9.58 4.85
N SER A 48 -3.31 -10.77 4.31
CA SER A 48 -4.52 -10.97 3.48
C SER A 48 -5.83 -10.81 4.24
N VAL A 49 -5.82 -11.06 5.56
CA VAL A 49 -6.99 -10.87 6.42
C VAL A 49 -7.15 -9.40 6.82
N ILE A 50 -6.04 -8.70 7.08
CA ILE A 50 -6.05 -7.30 7.53
C ILE A 50 -6.28 -6.34 6.35
N PHE A 51 -5.70 -6.64 5.19
CA PHE A 51 -5.79 -5.86 3.96
C PHE A 51 -6.44 -6.71 2.86
N PRO A 52 -7.76 -6.96 2.94
CA PRO A 52 -8.44 -7.80 1.98
C PRO A 52 -8.51 -7.10 0.61
N TRP A 53 -8.18 -7.84 -0.43
CA TRP A 53 -8.34 -7.40 -1.81
C TRP A 53 -9.74 -7.80 -2.28
N THR A 54 -10.57 -6.81 -2.64
CA THR A 54 -11.87 -7.05 -3.26
C THR A 54 -11.69 -7.19 -4.77
N GLN A 55 -12.69 -7.76 -5.45
CA GLN A 55 -12.64 -7.95 -6.90
C GLN A 55 -12.45 -6.61 -7.64
N GLU A 56 -13.09 -5.54 -7.18
CA GLU A 56 -12.96 -4.19 -7.74
C GLU A 56 -11.51 -3.69 -7.68
N ILE A 57 -10.84 -3.88 -6.54
CA ILE A 57 -9.44 -3.49 -6.38
C ILE A 57 -8.57 -4.32 -7.34
N ILE A 58 -8.80 -5.63 -7.45
CA ILE A 58 -8.04 -6.51 -8.35
C ILE A 58 -8.24 -6.08 -9.82
N ASP A 59 -9.46 -5.75 -10.22
CA ASP A 59 -9.76 -5.30 -11.57
C ASP A 59 -9.03 -3.99 -11.90
N SER A 60 -8.88 -3.08 -10.93
CA SER A 60 -8.08 -1.86 -11.08
C SER A 60 -6.60 -2.16 -11.35
N MET A 61 -6.03 -3.21 -10.74
CA MET A 61 -4.64 -3.59 -10.95
C MET A 61 -4.41 -4.09 -12.37
N LEU A 62 -5.38 -4.82 -12.92
CA LEU A 62 -5.29 -5.47 -14.23
C LEU A 62 -5.49 -4.49 -15.40
N ASN A 63 -6.21 -3.38 -15.21
CA ASN A 63 -6.44 -2.38 -16.26
C ASN A 63 -5.37 -1.27 -16.23
N PRO A 64 -4.32 -1.27 -17.09
CA PRO A 64 -3.23 -0.30 -17.02
C PRO A 64 -3.65 1.17 -17.19
N GLU A 65 -4.82 1.44 -17.78
CA GLU A 65 -5.35 2.79 -17.97
C GLU A 65 -6.10 3.31 -16.73
N ALA A 66 -6.48 2.43 -15.81
CA ALA A 66 -7.12 2.81 -14.56
C ALA A 66 -6.09 3.21 -13.49
N ALA A 67 -6.50 4.08 -12.57
CA ALA A 67 -5.76 4.31 -11.34
C ALA A 67 -5.63 2.99 -10.55
N TYR A 68 -4.43 2.70 -10.06
CA TYR A 68 -4.18 1.52 -9.26
C TYR A 68 -4.77 1.72 -7.85
N GLN A 69 -5.72 0.88 -7.47
CA GLN A 69 -6.30 0.92 -6.14
C GLN A 69 -5.62 -0.06 -5.19
N ILE A 70 -5.60 0.31 -3.92
CA ILE A 70 -5.22 -0.53 -2.79
C ILE A 70 -6.33 -0.51 -1.74
N PRO A 71 -6.40 -1.50 -0.85
CA PRO A 71 -7.37 -1.47 0.25
C PRO A 71 -7.25 -0.19 1.06
N GLU A 72 -8.36 0.48 1.38
CA GLU A 72 -8.36 1.76 2.12
C GLU A 72 -7.56 1.68 3.43
N ALA A 73 -7.64 0.54 4.12
CA ALA A 73 -6.87 0.25 5.32
C ALA A 73 -5.35 0.44 5.13
N CYS A 74 -4.83 0.26 3.92
CA CYS A 74 -3.42 0.49 3.63
C CYS A 74 -3.00 1.96 3.78
N GLU A 75 -3.90 2.93 3.53
CA GLU A 75 -3.63 4.36 3.66
C GLU A 75 -4.05 4.95 5.01
N GLN A 76 -4.69 4.15 5.87
CA GLN A 76 -5.04 4.61 7.21
C GLN A 76 -3.81 4.78 8.11
N PRO A 77 -3.73 5.86 8.91
CA PRO A 77 -2.60 6.12 9.78
C PRO A 77 -2.43 5.05 10.88
N SER A 78 -3.54 4.42 11.30
CA SER A 78 -3.55 3.30 12.26
C SER A 78 -2.77 2.08 11.76
N TYR A 79 -2.73 1.86 10.44
CA TYR A 79 -2.06 0.73 9.81
C TYR A 79 -0.80 1.11 9.01
N ALA A 80 -0.41 2.39 8.98
CA ALA A 80 0.74 2.87 8.22
C ALA A 80 2.06 2.16 8.60
N ALA A 81 2.32 1.97 9.89
CA ALA A 81 3.52 1.26 10.34
C ALA A 81 3.46 -0.24 10.00
N LEU A 82 2.27 -0.85 10.08
CA LEU A 82 2.05 -2.27 9.80
C LEU A 82 2.21 -2.56 8.30
N SER A 83 1.59 -1.75 7.44
CA SER A 83 1.68 -1.86 5.98
C SER A 83 3.11 -1.73 5.47
N ILE A 84 3.96 -0.89 6.09
CA ILE A 84 5.36 -0.75 5.66
C ILE A 84 6.25 -1.87 6.22
N ARG A 85 6.06 -2.27 7.49
CA ARG A 85 6.98 -3.20 8.17
C ARG A 85 6.64 -4.67 8.02
N GLN A 86 5.35 -5.00 7.95
CA GLN A 86 4.86 -6.38 7.92
C GLN A 86 4.18 -6.74 6.60
N CYS A 87 3.44 -5.82 6.00
CA CYS A 87 2.63 -6.08 4.81
C CYS A 87 2.98 -5.19 3.60
N PRO A 88 4.27 -4.99 3.26
CA PRO A 88 4.63 -4.03 2.21
C PRO A 88 4.22 -4.47 0.81
N ARG A 89 4.04 -5.78 0.57
CA ARG A 89 3.55 -6.29 -0.72
C ARG A 89 2.04 -6.16 -0.79
N SER A 90 1.33 -6.59 0.25
CA SER A 90 -0.14 -6.51 0.32
C SER A 90 -0.67 -5.08 0.25
N CYS A 91 0.12 -4.08 0.64
CA CYS A 91 -0.25 -2.67 0.50
C CYS A 91 0.53 -1.93 -0.60
N THR A 92 1.35 -2.64 -1.38
CA THR A 92 2.17 -2.06 -2.45
C THR A 92 3.07 -0.89 -1.99
N LYS A 93 3.53 -0.97 -0.73
CA LYS A 93 4.42 0.02 -0.08
C LYS A 93 5.88 -0.41 -0.10
N CYS A 94 6.29 -1.25 -1.06
CA CYS A 94 7.68 -1.67 -1.24
C CYS A 94 8.63 -0.47 -1.29
N CYS A 95 8.23 0.63 -1.95
CA CYS A 95 9.04 1.84 -2.07
C CYS A 95 9.37 2.50 -0.73
N LEU A 96 8.60 2.22 0.34
CA LEU A 96 8.80 2.76 1.68
C LEU A 96 9.60 1.83 2.59
N THR A 97 9.82 0.57 2.18
CA THR A 97 10.66 -0.35 2.95
C THR A 97 12.12 0.09 2.91
N LYS A 98 12.90 -0.29 3.93
CA LYS A 98 14.32 0.11 4.04
C LYS A 98 15.19 -0.27 2.82
N GLN A 99 14.77 -1.27 2.05
CA GLN A 99 15.50 -1.76 0.87
C GLN A 99 15.42 -0.76 -0.30
N PHE A 100 14.32 -0.01 -0.39
CA PHE A 100 14.04 0.91 -1.49
C PHE A 100 13.96 2.37 -1.04
N ASN A 101 13.51 2.60 0.21
CA ASN A 101 13.46 3.89 0.88
C ASN A 101 14.72 4.14 1.72
N CYS A 102 15.85 4.34 1.05
CA CYS A 102 16.99 4.93 1.71
C CYS A 102 16.70 6.41 1.90
N SER A 103 16.30 6.82 3.12
CA SER A 103 16.18 8.23 3.52
C SER A 103 17.52 9.03 3.41
N ASN A 104 18.53 8.49 2.73
CA ASN A 104 19.80 9.13 2.41
C ASN A 104 20.33 8.79 0.99
N GLY A 105 19.47 8.51 0.02
CA GLY A 105 19.98 8.37 -1.34
C GLY A 105 18.88 8.34 -2.39
N GLN A 106 18.97 9.28 -3.31
CA GLN A 106 18.28 9.36 -4.61
C GLN A 106 18.53 8.13 -5.52
N LEU A 107 18.48 6.90 -5.01
CA LEU A 107 18.93 5.72 -5.75
C LEU A 107 17.84 5.13 -6.66
N PHE A 108 16.56 5.20 -6.28
CA PHE A 108 15.46 4.65 -7.11
C PHE A 108 14.75 5.67 -7.99
N ILE A 109 14.68 6.95 -7.61
CA ILE A 109 14.08 7.97 -8.50
C ILE A 109 15.04 8.33 -9.65
N LYS A 110 16.36 8.19 -9.48
CA LYS A 110 17.30 8.44 -10.59
C LYS A 110 17.23 7.36 -11.66
N THR A 111 17.05 6.09 -11.30
CA THR A 111 17.09 5.00 -12.28
C THR A 111 15.87 4.96 -13.21
N GLN A 112 14.69 5.44 -12.81
CA GLN A 112 13.57 5.60 -13.76
C GLN A 112 13.78 6.75 -14.75
N LYS A 113 14.54 7.80 -14.39
CA LYS A 113 14.75 8.94 -15.29
C LYS A 113 15.82 8.68 -16.36
N GLU A 114 16.70 7.69 -16.16
CA GLU A 114 17.75 7.32 -17.14
C GLU A 114 17.34 6.22 -18.13
N PHE A 115 16.14 5.63 -18.01
CA PHE A 115 15.65 4.62 -18.96
C PHE A 115 14.67 5.16 -20.02
N HIS A 116 14.61 6.49 -20.19
CA HIS A 116 14.07 7.11 -21.40
C HIS A 116 15.25 7.51 -22.30
N LEU A 117 15.88 6.50 -22.89
CA LEU A 117 16.66 6.64 -24.12
C LEU A 117 15.70 6.53 -25.31
#